data_AF-A0A1T5G5B2-F1
#
_entry.id   AF-A0A1T5G5B2-F1
#
_cell.length_a   1.000
_cell.length_b   1.000
_cell.length_c   1.000
_cell.angle_alpha   90.00
_cell.angle_beta   90.00
_cell.angle_gamma   90.00
#
_symmetry.space_group_name_H-M   'P 1'
#
loop_
_entity.id
_entity.type
_entity.pdbx_description
1 polymer ?
#
loop_
_entity_poly.entity_id
_entity_poly.type
_entity_poly.pdbx_seq_one_letter_code
_entity_poly.pdbx_strand_id
1 'polypeptide(L)'
;MLFPAVYLNWKREGNFDLKAELIDGLDISATYGFNKQVKLALAFEMNGQMALLEKDGRDKIFSHQYIVTGLRPEVKLGKTGLSMSAMVGLNLYRPAAYSDRTLKGMFAGNNDYYFAVSPYASVGLKMGF
;
A
#
# COMPACT_ATOMS: atom_id res chain seq x y z
N MET A 1 5.14 0.95 24.04
CA MET A 1 5.26 -0.40 23.46
C MET A 1 6.40 -0.42 22.45
N LEU A 2 7.09 -1.56 22.30
CA LEU A 2 8.04 -1.76 21.20
C LEU A 2 7.27 -2.25 19.97
N PHE A 3 7.47 -1.61 18.83
CA PHE A 3 6.80 -1.97 17.57
C PHE A 3 7.75 -2.78 16.68
N PRO A 4 7.41 -4.02 16.32
CA PRO A 4 8.24 -4.82 15.42
C PRO A 4 8.17 -4.24 14.01
N ALA A 5 9.32 -3.82 13.47
CA ALA A 5 9.46 -3.39 12.09
C ALA A 5 10.28 -4.43 11.32
N VAL A 6 9.75 -4.91 10.19
CA VAL A 6 10.45 -5.80 9.28
C VAL A 6 10.75 -5.05 8.01
N TYR A 7 12.03 -5.02 7.61
CA TYR A 7 12.46 -4.38 6.38
C TYR A 7 12.70 -5.43 5.30
N LEU A 8 12.01 -5.28 4.17
CA LEU A 8 12.25 -6.04 2.95
C LEU A 8 12.18 -5.08 1.76
N ASN A 9 13.20 -5.13 0.90
CA ASN A 9 13.20 -4.47 -0.40
C ASN A 9 13.94 -5.38 -1.39
N TRP A 10 13.17 -6.13 -2.16
CA TRP A 10 13.68 -7.05 -3.17
C TRP A 10 13.23 -6.62 -4.55
N LYS A 11 14.18 -6.64 -5.50
CA LYS A 11 13.95 -6.32 -6.89
C LYS A 11 14.74 -7.27 -7.79
N ARG A 12 14.09 -7.76 -8.84
CA ARG A 12 14.74 -8.47 -9.95
C ARG A 12 14.46 -7.71 -11.24
N GLU A 13 15.52 -7.31 -11.93
CA GLU A 13 15.44 -6.65 -13.24
C GLU A 13 15.58 -7.65 -14.37
N GLY A 14 14.81 -7.45 -15.45
CA GLY A 14 14.82 -8.32 -16.63
C GLY A 14 13.82 -7.85 -17.67
N ASN A 15 13.34 -8.77 -18.54
CA ASN A 15 12.24 -8.45 -19.46
C ASN A 15 10.93 -8.11 -18.72
N PHE A 16 10.81 -8.59 -17.48
CA PHE A 16 9.80 -8.21 -16.49
C PHE A 16 10.50 -7.89 -15.18
N ASP A 17 10.24 -6.71 -14.64
CA ASP A 17 10.75 -6.30 -13.33
C ASP A 17 9.83 -6.85 -12.24
N LEU A 18 10.37 -7.62 -11.30
CA LEU A 18 9.63 -8.06 -10.11
C LEU A 18 10.09 -7.26 -8.91
N LYS A 19 9.15 -6.75 -8.10
CA LYS A 19 9.41 -6.00 -6.87
C LYS A 19 8.57 -6.58 -5.73
N ALA A 20 9.18 -6.68 -4.54
CA ALA A 20 8.51 -6.95 -3.27
C ALA A 20 9.11 -6.04 -2.18
N GLU A 21 8.29 -5.24 -1.51
CA GLU A 21 8.72 -4.24 -0.53
C GLU A 21 7.79 -4.23 0.70
N LEU A 22 8.35 -3.97 1.89
CA LEU A 22 7.62 -3.90 3.17
C LEU A 22 7.75 -2.54 3.89
N ILE A 23 8.33 -1.51 3.26
CA ILE A 23 8.72 -0.25 3.92
C ILE A 23 7.52 0.48 4.52
N ASP A 24 6.49 0.75 3.70
CA ASP A 24 5.26 1.46 4.10
C ASP A 24 4.03 0.53 4.09
N GLY A 25 4.27 -0.78 4.18
CA GLY A 25 3.30 -1.82 3.87
C GLY A 25 3.81 -2.77 2.78
N LEU A 26 3.01 -3.78 2.43
CA LEU A 26 3.38 -4.77 1.43
C LEU A 26 3.06 -4.25 0.02
N ASP A 27 4.08 -3.98 -0.80
CA ASP A 27 3.95 -3.72 -2.24
C ASP A 27 4.62 -4.86 -3.00
N ILE A 28 3.83 -5.62 -3.76
CA ILE A 28 4.31 -6.61 -4.70
C ILE A 28 3.89 -6.19 -6.10
N SER A 29 4.82 -6.17 -7.04
CA SER A 29 4.48 -5.85 -8.42
C SER A 29 5.31 -6.61 -9.45
N ALA A 30 4.66 -6.92 -10.56
CA ALA A 30 5.29 -7.40 -11.79
C ALA A 30 5.12 -6.34 -12.87
N THR A 31 6.23 -5.74 -13.32
CA THR A 31 6.24 -4.59 -14.21
C THR A 31 6.80 -4.97 -15.58
N TYR A 32 6.12 -4.54 -16.63
CA TYR A 32 6.58 -4.61 -18.00
C TYR A 32 6.85 -3.20 -18.53
N GLY A 33 8.03 -2.98 -19.11
CA GLY A 33 8.39 -1.73 -19.76
C GLY A 33 8.10 -1.79 -21.26
N PHE A 34 7.07 -1.09 -21.74
CA PHE A 34 6.80 -1.01 -23.17
C PHE A 34 7.88 -0.21 -23.92
N ASN A 35 8.35 0.86 -23.30
CA ASN A 35 9.44 1.69 -23.81
C ASN A 35 10.13 2.41 -22.63
N LYS A 36 11.10 3.29 -22.94
CA LYS A 36 11.85 4.04 -21.91
C LYS A 36 10.98 4.97 -21.04
N GLN A 37 9.79 5.32 -21.52
CA GLN A 37 8.89 6.30 -20.91
C GLN A 37 7.66 5.68 -20.25
N VAL A 38 7.17 4.55 -20.75
CA VAL A 38 5.91 3.93 -20.34
C VAL A 38 6.16 2.55 -19.76
N LYS A 39 5.67 2.34 -18.55
CA LYS A 39 5.67 1.06 -17.85
C LYS A 39 4.27 0.71 -17.40
N LEU A 40 3.99 -0.58 -17.26
CA LEU A 40 2.75 -1.08 -16.71
C LEU A 40 3.07 -2.18 -15.71
N ALA A 41 2.54 -2.05 -14.51
CA ALA A 41 2.66 -3.08 -13.49
C ALA A 41 1.31 -3.73 -13.19
N LEU A 42 1.32 -5.05 -12.97
CA LEU A 42 0.31 -5.71 -12.15
C LEU A 42 0.76 -5.59 -10.70
N ALA A 43 -0.04 -4.93 -9.86
CA ALA A 43 0.33 -4.59 -8.49
C ALA A 43 -0.64 -5.20 -7.47
N PHE A 44 -0.09 -5.56 -6.33
CA PHE A 44 -0.78 -5.90 -5.09
C PHE A 44 -0.18 -5.04 -3.98
N GLU A 45 -0.98 -4.16 -3.41
CA GLU A 45 -0.58 -3.20 -2.39
C GLU A 45 -1.41 -3.41 -1.14
N MET A 46 -0.75 -3.48 0.00
CA MET A 46 -1.36 -3.50 1.31
C MET A 46 -0.72 -2.43 2.18
N ASN A 47 -1.46 -1.36 2.42
CA ASN A 47 -1.03 -0.21 3.22
C ASN A 47 -1.95 -0.06 4.45
N GLY A 48 -1.50 0.61 5.49
CA GLY A 48 -2.33 0.92 6.64
C GLY A 48 -1.79 2.08 7.45
N GLN A 49 -2.68 2.71 8.20
CA GLN A 49 -2.36 3.79 9.13
C GLN A 49 -2.87 3.43 10.51
N MET A 50 -2.16 3.88 11.52
CA MET A 50 -2.56 3.73 12.91
C MET A 50 -2.46 5.07 13.63
N ALA A 51 -3.41 5.34 14.51
CA ALA A 51 -3.43 6.50 15.37
C ALA A 51 -3.58 6.06 16.83
N LEU A 52 -2.80 6.67 17.72
CA LEU A 52 -2.97 6.54 19.16
C LEU A 52 -3.96 7.61 19.61
N LEU A 53 -5.01 7.21 20.33
CA LEU A 53 -6.01 8.14 20.85
C LEU A 53 -6.60 7.65 22.17
N GLU A 54 -7.29 8.54 22.86
CA GLU A 54 -8.15 8.20 23.98
C GLU A 54 -9.60 8.09 23.51
N LYS A 55 -10.27 6.98 23.84
CA LYS A 55 -11.69 6.77 23.57
C LYS A 55 -12.35 6.19 24.81
N ASP A 56 -13.44 6.80 25.25
CA ASP A 56 -14.18 6.41 26.46
C ASP A 56 -13.28 6.31 27.71
N GLY A 57 -12.35 7.26 27.88
CA GLY A 57 -11.40 7.30 29.00
C GLY A 57 -10.33 6.21 29.00
N ARG A 58 -10.12 5.52 27.86
CA ARG A 58 -9.12 4.46 27.70
C ARG A 58 -8.20 4.72 26.50
N ASP A 59 -6.92 4.43 26.68
CA ASP A 59 -5.92 4.42 25.62
C ASP A 59 -6.24 3.34 24.57
N LYS A 60 -6.47 3.76 23.32
CA LYS A 60 -6.80 2.89 22.19
C LYS A 60 -5.89 3.14 20.99
N ILE A 61 -5.80 2.14 20.12
CA ILE A 61 -5.21 2.25 18.78
C ILE A 61 -6.37 2.20 17.79
N PHE A 62 -6.50 3.23 16.96
CA PHE A 62 -7.32 3.14 15.75
C PHE A 62 -6.42 2.66 14.61
N SER A 63 -6.80 1.57 13.96
CA SER A 63 -6.11 1.05 12.78
C SER A 63 -7.03 1.08 11.57
N HIS A 64 -6.44 1.42 10.43
CA HIS A 64 -7.11 1.39 9.14
C HIS A 64 -6.17 0.74 8.13
N GLN A 65 -6.66 -0.23 7.36
CA GLN A 65 -5.87 -0.93 6.33
C GLN A 65 -6.55 -0.88 4.97
N TYR A 66 -5.77 -0.97 3.91
CA TYR A 66 -6.21 -0.98 2.52
C TYR A 66 -5.49 -2.13 1.81
N ILE A 67 -6.22 -2.99 1.11
CA ILE A 67 -5.65 -3.99 0.20
C ILE A 67 -6.16 -3.69 -1.21
N VAL A 68 -5.27 -3.25 -2.08
CA VAL A 68 -5.59 -2.87 -3.46
C VAL A 68 -4.85 -3.77 -4.43
N THR A 69 -5.53 -4.25 -5.46
CA THR A 69 -4.88 -4.95 -6.58
C THR A 69 -5.37 -4.42 -7.92
N GLY A 70 -4.51 -4.41 -8.92
CA GLY A 70 -4.86 -3.84 -10.22
C GLY A 70 -3.67 -3.50 -11.09
N LEU A 71 -3.97 -2.73 -12.14
CA LEU A 71 -2.99 -2.24 -13.10
C LEU A 71 -2.48 -0.87 -12.67
N ARG A 72 -1.15 -0.73 -12.64
CA ARG A 72 -0.45 0.50 -12.27
C ARG A 72 0.40 1.00 -13.46
N PRO A 73 -0.18 1.74 -14.42
CA PRO A 73 0.59 2.40 -15.46
C PRO A 73 1.44 3.55 -14.89
N GLU A 74 2.64 3.71 -15.43
CA GLU A 74 3.55 4.81 -15.10
C GLU A 74 4.11 5.41 -16.40
N VAL A 75 4.07 6.75 -16.50
CA VAL A 75 4.58 7.51 -17.63
C VAL A 75 5.58 8.56 -17.15
N LYS A 76 6.80 8.53 -17.68
CA LYS A 76 7.81 9.56 -17.45
C LYS A 76 7.50 10.82 -18.26
N LEU A 77 7.41 11.95 -17.57
CA LEU A 77 7.13 13.26 -18.14
C LEU A 77 8.46 13.99 -18.42
N GLY A 78 8.90 13.95 -19.67
CA GLY A 78 10.10 14.67 -20.13
C GLY A 78 11.41 14.07 -19.63
N LYS A 79 12.42 14.93 -19.45
CA LYS A 79 13.78 14.57 -18.99
C LYS A 79 14.05 14.94 -17.52
N THR A 80 13.11 15.62 -16.86
CA THR A 80 13.24 16.26 -15.54
C THR A 80 13.05 15.34 -14.35
N GLY A 81 12.96 14.01 -14.56
CA GLY A 81 12.73 13.05 -13.47
C GLY A 81 11.29 13.02 -12.94
N LEU A 82 10.37 13.77 -13.54
CA LEU A 82 8.95 13.74 -13.23
C LEU A 82 8.29 12.52 -13.87
N SER A 83 7.40 11.85 -13.15
CA SER A 83 6.59 10.74 -13.63
C SER A 83 5.16 10.84 -13.10
N MET A 84 4.22 10.37 -13.90
CA MET A 84 2.82 10.27 -13.52
C MET A 84 2.46 8.79 -13.44
N SER A 85 1.82 8.39 -12.35
CA SER A 85 1.31 7.03 -12.16
C SER A 85 -0.20 7.06 -11.97
N ALA A 86 -0.86 5.98 -12.35
CA ALA A 86 -2.23 5.72 -11.98
C ALA A 86 -2.35 4.29 -11.45
N MET A 87 -3.41 4.01 -10.70
CA MET A 87 -3.80 2.66 -10.30
C MET A 87 -5.27 2.48 -10.68
N VAL A 88 -5.62 1.37 -11.32
CA VAL A 88 -7.00 1.00 -11.61
C VAL A 88 -7.19 -0.48 -11.30
N GLY A 89 -8.19 -0.80 -10.49
CA GLY A 89 -8.46 -2.18 -10.11
C GLY A 89 -9.51 -2.30 -9.01
N LEU A 90 -9.22 -3.14 -8.02
CA LEU A 90 -10.12 -3.46 -6.93
C LEU A 90 -9.47 -3.15 -5.59
N ASN A 91 -10.23 -2.54 -4.71
CA ASN A 91 -9.97 -2.57 -3.28
C ASN A 91 -10.61 -3.85 -2.74
N LEU A 92 -9.80 -4.81 -2.31
CA LEU A 92 -10.24 -6.12 -1.85
C LEU A 92 -10.71 -6.10 -0.40
N TYR A 93 -10.09 -5.26 0.43
CA TYR A 93 -10.36 -5.25 1.86
C TYR A 93 -9.95 -3.91 2.48
N ARG A 94 -10.88 -3.30 3.22
CA ARG A 94 -10.66 -2.04 3.91
C ARG A 94 -11.26 -2.07 5.31
N PRO A 95 -10.55 -2.63 6.29
CA PRO A 95 -11.03 -2.65 7.66
C PRO A 95 -10.67 -1.38 8.44
N ALA A 96 -11.50 -1.07 9.43
CA ALA A 96 -11.20 -0.06 10.44
C ALA A 96 -11.63 -0.58 11.82
N ALA A 97 -10.71 -0.54 12.78
CA ALA A 97 -10.95 -1.11 14.11
C ALA A 97 -10.32 -0.26 15.23
N TYR A 98 -10.89 -0.39 16.42
CA TYR A 98 -10.30 0.11 17.66
C TYR A 98 -9.79 -1.08 18.47
N SER A 99 -8.50 -1.10 18.77
CA SER A 99 -7.90 -2.12 19.61
C SER A 99 -7.29 -1.51 20.88
N ASP A 100 -7.14 -2.35 21.91
CA ASP A 100 -6.38 -1.96 23.10
C ASP A 100 -4.92 -1.71 22.72
N ARG A 101 -4.26 -0.79 23.43
CA ARG A 101 -2.84 -0.46 23.21
C ARG A 101 -1.90 -1.57 23.71
N THR A 102 -2.06 -2.77 23.15
CA THR A 102 -1.30 -3.98 23.43
C THR A 102 -0.79 -4.64 22.13
N LEU A 103 0.37 -5.31 22.14
CA LEU A 103 0.90 -6.06 20.99
C LEU A 103 -0.14 -7.08 20.48
N LYS A 104 -0.79 -7.79 21.41
CA LYS A 104 -1.90 -8.70 21.08
C LYS A 104 -3.06 -7.95 20.42
N GLY A 105 -3.42 -6.77 20.90
CA GLY A 105 -4.46 -5.92 20.33
C GLY A 105 -4.17 -5.46 18.90
N MET A 106 -2.89 -5.25 18.53
CA MET A 106 -2.51 -4.87 17.17
C MET A 106 -2.70 -6.00 16.14
N PHE A 107 -2.56 -7.26 16.57
CA PHE A 107 -2.76 -8.44 15.73
C PHE A 107 -4.10 -9.14 15.98
N ALA A 108 -4.91 -8.64 16.91
CA ALA A 108 -6.24 -9.17 17.18
C ALA A 108 -7.16 -8.76 16.02
N GLY A 109 -7.53 -9.73 15.18
CA GLY A 109 -8.37 -9.54 13.99
C GLY A 109 -9.85 -9.24 14.27
N ASN A 110 -10.16 -8.48 15.32
CA ASN A 110 -11.53 -8.05 15.62
C ASN A 110 -11.88 -6.86 14.72
N ASN A 111 -12.29 -7.14 13.48
CA ASN A 111 -12.80 -6.13 12.57
C ASN A 111 -14.30 -6.00 12.70
N ASP A 112 -14.72 -5.00 13.48
CA ASP A 112 -16.13 -4.67 13.66
C ASP A 112 -16.75 -4.06 12.40
N TYR A 113 -15.92 -3.41 11.55
CA TYR A 113 -16.37 -2.78 10.30
C TYR A 113 -15.35 -3.01 9.17
N TYR A 114 -15.84 -3.55 8.05
CA TYR A 114 -15.07 -3.69 6.83
C TYR A 114 -15.90 -3.28 5.62
N PHE A 115 -15.25 -2.70 4.61
CA PHE A 115 -15.85 -2.51 3.30
C PHE A 115 -15.62 -3.76 2.45
N ALA A 116 -16.66 -4.18 1.72
CA ALA A 116 -16.58 -5.25 0.73
C ALA A 116 -15.73 -4.83 -0.48
N VAL A 117 -15.41 -5.82 -1.34
CA VAL A 117 -14.67 -5.60 -2.58
C VAL A 117 -15.32 -4.49 -3.41
N SER A 118 -14.54 -3.50 -3.83
CA SER A 118 -15.03 -2.34 -4.58
C SER A 118 -14.08 -1.89 -5.68
N PRO A 119 -14.58 -1.25 -6.76
CA PRO A 119 -13.72 -0.61 -7.75
C PRO A 119 -12.81 0.45 -7.12
N TYR A 120 -11.56 0.53 -7.58
CA TYR A 120 -10.57 1.48 -7.10
C TYR A 120 -9.85 2.15 -8.26
N ALA A 121 -9.67 3.46 -8.16
CA ALA A 121 -8.83 4.24 -9.05
C ALA A 121 -8.07 5.33 -8.29
N SER A 122 -6.80 5.55 -8.63
CA SER A 122 -6.00 6.66 -8.12
C SER A 122 -5.03 7.19 -9.18
N VAL A 123 -4.58 8.43 -9.02
CA VAL A 123 -3.55 9.06 -9.84
C VAL A 123 -2.55 9.75 -8.93
N GLY A 124 -1.28 9.78 -9.34
CA GLY A 124 -0.19 10.34 -8.56
C GLY A 124 0.90 10.93 -9.43
N LEU A 125 1.63 11.89 -8.87
CA LEU A 125 2.84 12.45 -9.45
C LEU A 125 4.02 12.05 -8.58
N LYS A 126 5.08 11.58 -9.22
CA LYS A 126 6.34 11.19 -8.58
C LYS A 126 7.47 12.01 -9.18
N MET A 127 8.17 12.75 -8.34
CA MET A 127 9.31 13.57 -8.71
C MET A 127 10.58 12.91 -8.18
N GLY A 128 11.50 12.52 -9.07
CA GLY A 128 12.84 12.09 -8.69
C GLY A 128 13.73 13.30 -8.47
N PHE A 129 14.29 13.46 -7.27
CA PHE A 129 15.38 14.38 -6.98
C PHE A 129 16.73 13.67 -7.19
#